data_AF-A0A4V6YAY7-F1
#
_entry.id   AF-A0A4V6YAY7-F1
#
_cell.length_a   1.000
_cell.length_b   1.000
_cell.length_c   1.000
_cell.angle_alpha   90.00
_cell.angle_beta   90.00
_cell.angle_gamma   90.00
#
_symmetry.space_group_name_H-M   'P 1'
#
loop_
_entity.id
_entity.type
_entity.pdbx_description
1 polymer ?
#
loop_
_entity_poly.entity_id
_entity_poly.type
_entity_poly.pdbx_seq_one_letter_code
_entity_poly.pdbx_strand_id
1 'polypeptide(L)'
;MELRDVNGAPAVVSCCSGATRTDIFRDTGVGMYLMAGLMWFVGRTAEAGSRTLVSAAVLGTEASGGFWTNDVLDGERSRLSWGSWAQLRRAEWEFVKGVLKDNGVGKVVLKGVGGGRKPYCV
;
A
#
# COMPACT_ATOMS: atom_id res chain seq x y z
N MET A 1 20.48 2.43 11.79
CA MET A 1 19.60 1.47 12.51
C MET A 1 19.35 0.35 11.53
N GLU A 2 20.09 -0.75 11.68
CA GLU A 2 20.00 -1.93 10.80
C GLU A 2 18.57 -2.45 10.81
N LEU A 3 17.88 -2.24 9.70
CA LEU A 3 16.80 -3.11 9.28
C LEU A 3 17.38 -4.51 9.36
N ARG A 4 16.81 -5.39 10.20
CA ARG A 4 17.27 -6.78 10.27
C ARG A 4 17.18 -7.35 8.87
N ASP A 5 18.33 -7.43 8.21
CA ASP A 5 18.53 -8.19 7.00
C ASP A 5 18.42 -9.65 7.44
N VAL A 6 17.19 -10.15 7.46
CA VAL A 6 16.92 -11.57 7.47
C VAL A 6 17.35 -12.04 6.08
N ASN A 7 18.63 -12.43 5.95
CA ASN A 7 19.25 -12.92 4.72
C ASN A 7 18.24 -13.67 3.83
N GLY A 8 17.84 -13.05 2.71
CA GLY A 8 16.91 -13.63 1.73
C GLY A 8 15.41 -13.33 1.92
N ALA A 9 15.03 -12.51 2.91
CA ALA A 9 13.66 -12.04 3.06
C ALA A 9 13.27 -11.02 1.98
N PRO A 10 12.02 -11.01 1.51
CA PRO A 10 11.57 -10.01 0.56
C PRO A 10 11.61 -8.61 1.18
N ALA A 11 12.09 -7.63 0.41
CA ALA A 11 11.99 -6.22 0.79
C ALA A 11 10.52 -5.79 0.75
N VAL A 12 10.06 -5.16 1.82
CA VAL A 12 8.68 -4.64 1.92
C VAL A 12 8.77 -3.13 2.12
N VAL A 13 8.34 -2.36 1.13
CA VAL A 13 8.34 -0.91 1.17
C VAL A 13 6.92 -0.40 0.94
N SER A 14 6.54 0.63 1.70
CA SER A 14 5.29 1.36 1.45
C SER A 14 5.59 2.56 0.55
N CYS A 15 4.68 2.93 -0.35
CA CYS A 15 4.87 4.09 -1.20
C CYS A 15 3.58 4.89 -1.40
N CYS A 16 3.73 6.16 -1.76
CA CYS A 16 2.60 7.04 -2.10
C CYS A 16 2.83 7.69 -3.46
N SER A 17 1.95 7.40 -4.42
CA SER A 17 1.99 7.99 -5.77
C SER A 17 1.67 9.49 -5.79
N GLY A 18 1.24 10.06 -4.65
CA GLY A 18 0.69 11.39 -4.55
C GLY A 18 -0.67 11.51 -5.25
N ALA A 19 -1.15 12.75 -5.37
CA ALA A 19 -2.39 13.07 -6.08
C ALA A 19 -2.28 12.66 -7.55
N THR A 20 -2.88 11.53 -7.93
CA THR A 20 -2.80 10.94 -9.28
C THR A 20 -4.20 10.89 -9.89
N ARG A 21 -4.32 11.31 -11.15
CA ARG A 21 -5.57 11.27 -11.93
C ARG A 21 -6.01 9.82 -12.10
N THR A 22 -7.01 9.42 -11.33
CA THR A 22 -7.58 8.07 -11.33
C THR A 22 -9.07 8.16 -11.05
N ASP A 23 -9.81 7.10 -11.40
CA ASP A 23 -11.22 6.96 -11.07
C ASP A 23 -11.46 6.37 -9.67
N ILE A 24 -10.57 6.63 -8.70
CA ILE A 24 -10.69 6.06 -7.34
C ILE A 24 -11.94 6.55 -6.60
N PHE A 25 -12.46 7.73 -6.98
CA PHE A 25 -13.65 8.35 -6.37
C PHE A 25 -14.93 8.15 -7.20
N ARG A 26 -14.93 7.32 -8.26
CA ARG A 26 -16.09 7.19 -9.17
C ARG A 26 -17.39 6.73 -8.49
N ASP A 27 -17.28 5.88 -7.47
CA ASP A 27 -18.41 5.27 -6.75
C ASP A 27 -18.65 5.95 -5.39
N THR A 28 -18.06 7.12 -5.19
CA THR A 28 -18.20 7.88 -3.94
C THR A 28 -19.31 8.93 -4.07
N GLY A 29 -19.91 9.30 -2.94
CA GLY A 29 -20.99 10.30 -2.93
C GLY A 29 -20.57 11.64 -3.58
N VAL A 30 -21.56 12.45 -3.91
CA VAL A 30 -21.41 13.69 -4.72
C VAL A 30 -20.24 14.59 -4.30
N GLY A 31 -19.98 14.71 -3.00
CA GLY A 31 -18.85 15.51 -2.49
C GLY A 31 -17.46 15.01 -2.91
N MET A 32 -17.25 13.69 -2.96
CA MET A 32 -15.97 13.11 -3.39
C MET A 32 -15.85 13.01 -4.91
N TYR A 33 -16.98 13.00 -5.62
CA TYR A 33 -17.00 13.18 -7.07
C TYR A 33 -16.43 14.57 -7.48
N LEU A 34 -16.71 15.62 -6.70
CA LEU A 34 -16.10 16.94 -6.92
C LEU A 34 -14.58 16.93 -6.71
N MET A 35 -14.09 16.14 -5.74
CA MET A 35 -12.65 15.92 -5.57
C MET A 35 -12.03 15.20 -6.78
N ALA A 36 -12.74 14.25 -7.38
CA ALA A 36 -12.30 13.62 -8.63
C ALA A 36 -12.12 14.66 -9.75
N GLY A 37 -13.09 15.57 -9.88
CA GLY A 37 -13.02 16.70 -10.80
C GLY A 37 -11.83 17.62 -10.53
N LEU A 38 -11.55 17.97 -9.27
CA LEU A 38 -10.38 18.76 -8.91
C LEU A 38 -9.07 18.04 -9.24
N MET A 39 -8.97 16.75 -8.89
CA MET A 39 -7.79 15.91 -9.16
C MET A 39 -7.48 15.80 -10.65
N TRP A 40 -8.48 15.91 -11.52
CA TRP A 40 -8.25 15.96 -12.97
C TRP A 40 -7.35 17.14 -13.38
N PHE A 41 -7.48 18.28 -12.73
CA PHE A 41 -6.70 19.48 -13.03
C PHE A 41 -5.36 19.52 -12.30
N VAL A 42 -5.35 19.21 -10.99
CA VAL A 42 -4.15 19.37 -10.14
C VAL A 42 -3.34 18.09 -9.96
N GLY A 43 -3.93 16.94 -10.27
CA GLY A 43 -3.30 15.64 -10.11
C GLY A 43 -2.25 15.37 -11.18
N ARG A 44 -1.26 14.55 -10.80
CA ARG A 44 -0.27 13.94 -11.69
C ARG A 44 -0.94 12.98 -12.66
N THR A 45 -0.33 12.76 -13.82
CA THR A 45 -0.76 11.67 -14.72
C THR A 45 -0.51 10.31 -14.08
N ALA A 46 -1.16 9.26 -14.58
CA ALA A 46 -0.99 7.90 -14.10
C ALA A 46 0.46 7.42 -14.25
N GLU A 47 1.15 7.81 -15.33
CA GLU A 47 2.55 7.50 -15.58
C GLU A 47 3.46 8.15 -14.54
N ALA A 48 3.22 9.43 -14.23
CA ALA A 48 3.97 10.15 -13.21
C ALA A 48 3.75 9.56 -11.80
N GLY A 49 2.52 9.12 -11.47
CA GLY A 49 2.25 8.41 -10.21
C GLY A 49 2.88 7.01 -10.17
N SER A 50 2.88 6.30 -11.30
CA SER A 50 3.45 4.94 -11.40
C SER A 50 4.96 4.92 -11.27
N ARG A 51 5.64 6.02 -11.67
CA ARG A 51 7.09 6.17 -11.46
C ARG A 51 7.47 5.93 -10.00
N THR A 52 6.71 6.46 -9.05
CA THR A 52 6.99 6.29 -7.60
C THR A 52 6.88 4.83 -7.17
N LEU A 53 5.93 4.07 -7.73
CA LEU A 53 5.80 2.63 -7.47
C LEU A 53 6.99 1.85 -8.05
N VAL A 54 7.33 2.12 -9.31
CA VAL A 54 8.44 1.44 -9.99
C VAL A 54 9.77 1.77 -9.32
N SER A 55 10.00 3.03 -8.97
CA SER A 55 11.21 3.45 -8.26
C SER A 55 11.29 2.83 -6.87
N ALA A 56 10.18 2.70 -6.15
CA ALA A 56 10.16 2.03 -4.84
C ALA A 56 10.54 0.54 -4.96
N ALA A 57 10.06 -0.14 -6.00
CA ALA A 57 10.32 -1.56 -6.23
C ALA A 57 11.81 -1.88 -6.47
N VAL A 58 12.58 -0.92 -7.00
CA VAL A 58 14.01 -1.10 -7.28
C VAL A 58 14.93 -0.70 -6.12
N LEU A 59 14.42 -0.19 -5.00
CA LEU A 59 15.23 0.22 -3.84
C LEU A 59 15.85 -0.96 -3.07
N GLY A 60 15.26 -2.15 -3.19
CA GLY A 60 15.74 -3.33 -2.48
C GLY A 60 15.61 -3.24 -0.96
N THR A 61 16.50 -3.94 -0.25
CA THR A 61 16.44 -4.12 1.21
C THR A 61 16.70 -2.84 2.00
N GLU A 62 17.38 -1.85 1.41
CA GLU A 62 17.70 -0.57 2.04
C GLU A 62 16.45 0.25 2.40
N ALA A 63 15.37 0.10 1.63
CA ALA A 63 14.10 0.78 1.88
C ALA A 63 13.07 -0.06 2.65
N SER A 64 13.45 -1.26 3.08
CA SER A 64 12.53 -2.18 3.75
C SER A 64 11.98 -1.57 5.05
N GLY A 65 10.67 -1.62 5.25
CA GLY A 65 9.98 -0.99 6.38
C GLY A 65 9.88 0.53 6.32
N GLY A 66 10.35 1.17 5.23
CA GLY A 66 10.26 2.60 5.00
C GLY A 66 9.02 3.04 4.21
N PHE A 67 8.92 4.37 4.00
CA PHE A 67 7.88 5.01 3.22
C PHE A 67 8.49 5.83 2.09
N TRP A 68 8.20 5.47 0.84
CA TRP A 68 8.74 6.12 -0.36
C TRP A 68 7.72 7.10 -0.94
N THR A 69 8.08 8.37 -1.04
CA THR A 69 7.20 9.43 -1.55
C THR A 69 8.00 10.49 -2.27
N ASN A 70 7.50 10.99 -3.41
CA ASN A 70 8.15 12.04 -4.20
C ASN A 70 9.63 11.75 -4.53
N ASP A 71 9.94 10.50 -4.85
CA ASP A 71 11.30 10.01 -5.12
C ASP A 71 12.30 10.17 -3.94
N VAL A 72 11.77 10.20 -2.71
CA VAL A 72 12.55 10.28 -1.48
C VAL A 72 12.08 9.21 -0.50
N LEU A 73 13.03 8.56 0.18
CA LEU A 73 12.72 7.69 1.31
C LEU A 73 12.45 8.60 2.51
N ASP A 74 11.18 8.72 2.86
CA ASP A 74 10.74 9.55 3.97
C ASP A 74 11.27 8.96 5.28
N GLY A 75 12.06 9.77 5.98
CA GLY A 75 12.56 9.47 7.31
C GLY A 75 11.56 9.81 8.42
N GLU A 76 10.45 10.48 8.07
CA GLU A 76 9.39 10.85 9.00
C GLU A 76 8.75 9.58 9.57
N ARG A 77 9.18 9.24 10.78
CA ARG A 77 8.61 8.15 11.57
C ARG A 77 7.17 8.50 11.94
N SER A 78 6.35 7.48 12.17
CA SER A 78 5.07 7.70 12.88
C SER A 78 5.33 8.57 14.10
N ARG A 79 4.48 9.56 14.39
CA ARG A 79 4.58 10.36 15.63
C ARG A 79 4.43 9.55 16.91
N LEU A 80 4.18 8.24 16.79
CA LEU A 80 4.08 7.30 17.89
C LEU A 80 5.46 6.82 18.34
N SER A 81 5.56 6.52 19.64
CA SER A 81 6.72 5.80 20.17
C SER A 81 6.84 4.42 19.51
N TRP A 82 8.07 3.93 19.36
CA TRP A 82 8.31 2.62 18.76
C TRP A 82 7.60 1.48 19.49
N GLY A 83 7.53 1.54 20.83
CA GLY A 83 6.82 0.55 21.63
C GLY A 83 5.33 0.49 21.30
N SER A 84 4.68 1.66 21.24
CA SER A 84 3.27 1.78 20.85
C SER A 84 3.04 1.34 19.40
N TRP A 85 3.93 1.71 18.48
CA TRP A 85 3.84 1.34 17.07
C TRP A 85 3.99 -0.18 16.84
N ALA A 86 4.93 -0.81 17.55
CA ALA A 86 5.14 -2.26 17.47
C ALA A 86 3.94 -3.04 18.04
N GLN A 87 3.33 -2.56 19.12
CA GLN A 87 2.13 -3.15 19.69
C GLN A 87 0.94 -3.04 18.72
N LEU A 88 0.72 -1.85 18.14
CA LEU A 88 -0.38 -1.62 17.19
C LEU A 88 -0.28 -2.53 15.96
N ARG A 89 0.90 -2.59 15.31
CA ARG A 89 1.11 -3.45 14.13
C ARG A 89 0.86 -4.93 14.41
N ARG A 90 1.24 -5.41 15.61
CA ARG A 90 0.98 -6.79 16.01
C ARG A 90 -0.51 -7.03 16.23
N ALA A 91 -1.18 -6.15 16.96
CA ALA A 91 -2.62 -6.27 17.22
C ALA A 91 -3.43 -6.23 15.91
N GLU A 92 -3.11 -5.30 15.02
CA GLU A 92 -3.75 -5.18 13.70
C GLU A 92 -3.54 -6.42 12.84
N TRP A 93 -2.33 -6.98 12.81
CA TRP A 93 -2.05 -8.20 12.05
C TRP A 93 -2.82 -9.41 12.57
N GLU A 94 -2.91 -9.59 13.89
CA GLU A 94 -3.71 -10.67 14.49
C GLU A 94 -5.20 -10.51 14.18
N PHE A 95 -5.71 -9.26 14.23
CA PHE A 95 -7.09 -8.95 13.85
C PHE A 95 -7.38 -9.32 12.39
N VAL A 96 -6.53 -8.87 11.45
CA VAL A 96 -6.67 -9.18 10.02
C VAL A 96 -6.65 -10.69 9.77
N LYS A 97 -5.72 -11.43 10.40
CA LYS A 97 -5.69 -12.89 10.29
C LYS A 97 -6.96 -13.55 10.81
N GLY A 98 -7.52 -13.06 11.91
CA GLY A 98 -8.79 -13.52 12.47
C GLY A 98 -9.93 -13.37 11.45
N VAL A 99 -10.11 -12.16 10.92
CA VAL A 99 -11.13 -11.86 9.90
C VAL A 99 -10.98 -12.75 8.67
N LEU A 100 -9.75 -12.94 8.17
CA LEU A 100 -9.49 -13.77 6.99
C LEU A 100 -9.83 -15.25 7.25
N LYS A 101 -9.49 -15.77 8.44
CA LYS A 101 -9.80 -17.16 8.82
C LYS A 101 -11.31 -17.38 8.94
N ASP A 102 -12.02 -16.46 9.57
CA ASP A 102 -13.47 -16.55 9.79
C ASP A 102 -14.24 -16.48 8.46
N ASN A 103 -13.70 -15.76 7.47
CA ASN A 103 -14.23 -15.68 6.12
C ASN A 103 -13.70 -16.76 5.16
N GLY A 104 -12.98 -17.77 5.68
CA GLY A 104 -12.51 -18.91 4.88
C GLY A 104 -11.40 -18.60 3.87
N VAL A 105 -10.73 -17.45 3.99
CA VAL A 105 -9.58 -17.03 3.16
C VAL A 105 -8.32 -17.75 3.62
N GLY A 106 -8.31 -19.07 3.43
CA GLY A 106 -7.17 -19.95 3.68
C GLY A 106 -7.04 -21.10 2.67
N LYS A 107 -8.01 -21.21 1.74
CA LYS A 107 -8.01 -22.23 0.67
C LYS A 107 -7.65 -21.69 -0.72
N VAL A 108 -7.52 -20.36 -0.89
CA VAL A 108 -7.09 -19.78 -2.16
C VAL A 108 -5.57 -19.86 -2.24
N VAL A 109 -5.08 -21.04 -2.61
CA VAL A 109 -3.75 -21.19 -3.17
C VAL A 109 -3.65 -20.19 -4.33
N LEU A 110 -2.64 -19.33 -4.31
CA LEU A 110 -2.26 -18.49 -5.44
C LEU A 110 -1.87 -19.40 -6.61
N LYS A 111 -2.87 -19.97 -7.30
CA LYS A 111 -2.68 -20.55 -8.63
C LYS A 111 -2.37 -19.37 -9.54
N GLY A 112 -1.21 -19.46 -10.18
CA GLY A 112 -0.63 -18.42 -11.00
C GLY A 112 -1.64 -17.75 -11.93
N VAL A 113 -1.41 -16.45 -12.14
CA VAL A 113 -2.12 -15.56 -13.05
C VAL A 113 -2.46 -16.30 -14.36
N GLY A 114 -3.71 -16.75 -14.44
CA GLY A 114 -4.31 -17.42 -15.57
C GLY A 114 -5.79 -17.09 -15.55
N GLY A 115 -6.23 -16.32 -16.56
CA GLY A 115 -7.50 -15.59 -16.64
C GLY A 115 -8.75 -16.30 -16.11
N GLY A 116 -9.57 -15.53 -15.40
CA GLY A 116 -10.94 -15.91 -15.02
C GLY A 116 -11.53 -14.92 -14.02
N ARG A 117 -12.54 -14.15 -14.42
CA ARG A 117 -13.18 -13.09 -13.62
C ARG A 117 -14.03 -13.65 -12.45
N LYS A 118 -13.92 -12.97 -11.30
CA LYS A 118 -14.93 -12.62 -10.24
C LYS A 118 -15.49 -13.79 -9.35
N PRO A 119 -15.81 -13.56 -8.05
CA PRO A 119 -16.64 -12.46 -7.56
C PRO A 119 -16.08 -11.62 -6.39
N TYR A 120 -16.61 -10.41 -6.29
CA TYR A 120 -16.53 -9.53 -5.13
C TYR A 120 -17.64 -9.92 -4.16
N CYS A 121 -17.31 -10.00 -2.88
CA CYS A 121 -18.31 -10.00 -1.82
C CYS A 121 -18.64 -8.54 -1.48
N VAL A 122 -19.94 -8.27 -1.37
CA VAL A 122 -20.56 -6.99 -0.98
C VAL A 122 -20.16 -6.62 0.45
#